data_AF-A0A1S3R1K4-F1
#
_entry.id   AF-A0A1S3R1K4-F1
#
_cell.length_a   1.000
_cell.length_b   1.000
_cell.length_c   1.000
_cell.angle_alpha   90.00
_cell.angle_beta   90.00
_cell.angle_gamma   90.00
#
_symmetry.space_group_name_H-M   'P 1'
#
loop_
_entity.id
_entity.type
_entity.pdbx_description
1 polymer ?
#
loop_
_entity_poly.entity_id
_entity_poly.type
_entity_poly.pdbx_seq_one_letter_code
_entity_poly.pdbx_strand_id
1 'polypeptide(L)'
;MQNVVQVLEKQYLEEKRTALEEQRMMYERELESLRQQLSPERTNQHQRSSSDRLTFPTHTPSHHSKIRPWTEERDELFRQSLSRLKEQVVKANTLVREANFLAKEMNKLTDYQVTLQIPAANLSANRKRGAIVSEPAIQVRWKGKETQVWTIDKLENKLVDMRDHYRDWKEGAEDT
;
A
#
# COMPACT_ATOMS: atom_id res chain seq x y z
N MET A 1 4.08 -57.56 37.26
CA MET A 1 4.66 -56.49 36.41
C MET A 1 3.66 -55.88 35.42
N GLN A 2 2.77 -56.65 34.80
CA GLN A 2 1.78 -56.14 33.83
C GLN A 2 0.84 -55.03 34.35
N ASN A 3 0.39 -55.10 35.61
CA ASN A 3 -0.48 -54.08 36.21
C ASN A 3 0.20 -52.70 36.39
N VAL A 4 1.50 -52.66 36.66
CA VAL A 4 2.23 -51.39 36.86
C VAL A 4 2.38 -50.64 35.54
N VAL A 5 2.63 -51.38 34.45
CA VAL A 5 2.73 -50.81 33.10
C VAL A 5 1.38 -50.22 32.66
N GLN A 6 0.27 -50.91 32.90
CA GLN A 6 -1.07 -50.41 32.56
C GLN A 6 -1.47 -49.15 33.34
N VAL A 7 -1.09 -49.07 34.63
CA VAL A 7 -1.32 -47.87 35.45
C VAL A 7 -0.48 -46.69 34.95
N LEU A 8 0.78 -46.92 34.61
CA LEU A 8 1.66 -45.88 34.04
C LEU A 8 1.18 -45.39 32.68
N GLU A 9 0.71 -46.30 31.82
CA GLU A 9 0.16 -45.95 30.50
C GLU A 9 -1.11 -45.10 30.64
N LYS A 10 -2.00 -45.48 31.57
CA LYS A 10 -3.19 -44.68 31.86
C LYS A 10 -2.82 -43.28 32.37
N GLN A 11 -1.87 -43.18 33.30
CA GLN A 11 -1.40 -41.91 33.84
C GLN A 11 -0.80 -41.02 32.73
N TYR A 12 0.03 -41.58 31.85
CA TYR A 12 0.62 -40.87 30.73
C TYR A 12 -0.45 -40.31 29.76
N LEU A 13 -1.49 -41.10 29.46
CA LEU A 13 -2.58 -40.65 28.60
C LEU A 13 -3.39 -39.50 29.23
N GLU A 14 -3.63 -39.56 30.55
CA GLU A 14 -4.30 -38.49 31.28
C GLU A 14 -3.45 -37.20 31.36
N GLU A 15 -2.15 -37.33 31.59
CA GLU A 15 -1.20 -36.21 31.60
C GLU A 15 -1.09 -35.57 30.21
N LYS A 16 -0.97 -36.39 29.15
CA LYS A 16 -0.96 -35.91 27.77
C LYS A 16 -2.24 -35.16 27.42
N ARG A 17 -3.40 -35.67 27.83
CA ARG A 17 -4.69 -35.00 27.59
C ARG A 17 -4.73 -33.64 28.29
N THR A 18 -4.30 -33.60 29.55
CA THR A 18 -4.27 -32.38 30.36
C THR A 18 -3.34 -31.33 29.74
N ALA A 19 -2.13 -31.71 29.36
CA ALA A 19 -1.16 -30.81 28.73
C ALA A 19 -1.68 -30.21 27.41
N LEU A 20 -2.39 -31.01 26.60
CA LEU A 20 -3.00 -30.53 25.35
C LEU A 20 -4.15 -29.56 25.61
N GLU A 21 -4.98 -29.81 26.62
CA GLU A 21 -6.08 -28.90 27.00
C GLU A 21 -5.53 -27.56 27.52
N GLU A 22 -4.44 -27.59 28.30
CA GLU A 22 -3.75 -26.39 28.77
C GLU A 22 -3.15 -25.57 27.62
N GLN A 23 -2.49 -26.24 26.65
CA GLN A 23 -1.98 -25.58 25.45
C GLN A 23 -3.13 -24.96 24.63
N ARG A 24 -4.24 -25.69 24.45
CA ARG A 24 -5.42 -25.17 23.76
C ARG A 24 -5.97 -23.92 24.47
N MET A 25 -6.14 -23.96 25.79
CA MET A 25 -6.63 -22.80 26.56
C MET A 25 -5.67 -21.61 26.50
N MET A 26 -4.36 -21.84 26.51
CA MET A 26 -3.35 -20.79 26.33
C MET A 26 -3.56 -20.08 24.98
N TYR A 27 -3.66 -20.85 23.90
CA TYR A 27 -3.87 -20.29 22.56
C TYR A 27 -5.24 -19.64 22.40
N GLU A 28 -6.30 -20.18 22.98
CA GLU A 28 -7.63 -19.55 22.96
C GLU A 28 -7.62 -18.19 23.65
N ARG A 29 -6.95 -18.06 24.81
CA ARG A 29 -6.79 -16.77 25.50
C ARG A 29 -5.96 -15.78 24.69
N GLU A 30 -4.89 -16.23 24.06
CA GLU A 30 -4.05 -15.40 23.20
C GLU A 30 -4.82 -14.90 21.97
N LEU A 31 -5.60 -15.78 21.34
CA LEU A 31 -6.46 -15.45 20.21
C LEU A 31 -7.56 -14.45 20.62
N GLU A 32 -8.18 -14.64 21.78
CA GLU A 32 -9.20 -13.73 22.32
C GLU A 32 -8.60 -12.35 22.65
N SER A 33 -7.37 -12.30 23.17
CA SER A 33 -6.64 -11.06 23.39
C SER A 33 -6.36 -10.31 22.08
N LEU A 34 -5.92 -11.03 21.04
CA LEU A 34 -5.70 -10.46 19.70
C LEU A 34 -7.00 -9.92 19.09
N ARG A 35 -8.13 -10.64 19.25
CA ARG A 35 -9.45 -10.17 18.80
C ARG A 35 -9.86 -8.87 19.49
N GLN A 36 -9.65 -8.75 20.80
CA GLN A 36 -9.95 -7.53 21.56
C GLN A 36 -9.08 -6.35 21.11
N GLN A 37 -7.82 -6.60 20.76
CA GLN A 37 -6.90 -5.56 20.26
C GLN A 37 -7.21 -5.10 18.83
N LEU A 38 -7.78 -5.99 17.99
CA LEU A 38 -8.12 -5.71 16.60
C LEU A 38 -9.57 -5.22 16.39
N SER A 39 -10.40 -5.24 17.43
CA SER A 39 -11.79 -4.83 17.36
C SER A 39 -11.91 -3.30 17.22
N PRO A 40 -12.46 -2.74 16.12
CA PRO A 40 -12.51 -1.29 15.89
C PRO A 40 -13.53 -0.55 16.79
N GLU A 41 -14.32 -1.26 17.58
CA GLU A 41 -15.60 -0.76 18.13
C GLU A 41 -15.50 -0.12 19.53
N ARG A 42 -14.37 0.50 19.95
CA ARG A 42 -14.32 1.22 21.27
C ARG A 42 -13.42 2.46 21.34
N THR A 43 -13.04 3.08 20.22
CA THR A 43 -12.21 4.30 20.28
C THR A 43 -12.95 5.59 20.65
N ASN A 44 -14.27 5.59 20.91
CA ASN A 44 -15.03 6.86 20.98
C ASN A 44 -15.74 7.22 22.31
N GLN A 45 -15.50 6.60 23.47
CA GLN A 45 -16.28 6.97 24.67
C GLN A 45 -15.59 7.13 26.04
N HIS A 46 -14.26 7.03 26.17
CA HIS A 46 -13.62 7.22 27.50
C HIS A 46 -12.71 8.45 27.61
N GLN A 47 -13.04 9.53 26.90
CA GLN A 47 -12.51 10.88 27.18
C GLN A 47 -13.55 11.81 27.81
N ARG A 48 -14.44 11.32 28.69
CA ARG A 48 -15.21 12.20 29.57
C ARG A 48 -15.41 11.57 30.94
N SER A 49 -14.93 12.31 31.95
CA SER A 49 -15.14 12.09 33.39
C SER A 49 -14.19 11.12 34.07
N SER A 50 -13.27 11.67 34.88
CA SER A 50 -13.22 11.41 36.34
C SER A 50 -11.83 11.79 36.87
N SER A 51 -11.74 13.00 37.45
CA SER A 51 -10.74 13.25 38.50
C SER A 51 -11.26 12.60 39.78
N ASP A 52 -10.33 12.00 40.52
CA ASP A 52 -10.48 11.48 41.89
C ASP A 52 -11.11 10.08 42.02
N ARG A 53 -10.24 9.04 42.02
CA ARG A 53 -9.97 8.22 43.22
C ARG A 53 -8.96 7.09 42.95
N LEU A 54 -8.06 6.97 43.93
CA LEU A 54 -6.93 6.06 44.10
C LEU A 54 -7.28 4.56 44.00
N THR A 55 -6.40 3.75 43.37
CA THR A 55 -5.64 2.59 43.93
C THR A 55 -5.35 1.45 42.91
N PHE A 56 -4.17 0.84 43.09
CA PHE A 56 -3.59 -0.40 42.52
C PHE A 56 -2.72 -0.31 41.23
N PRO A 57 -1.39 -0.51 41.32
CA PRO A 57 -0.52 -0.73 40.18
C PRO A 57 -0.48 -2.23 39.87
N THR A 58 -1.39 -2.72 39.02
CA THR A 58 -1.19 -4.03 38.38
C THR A 58 -0.31 -3.79 37.16
N HIS A 59 0.99 -4.05 37.33
CA HIS A 59 1.94 -4.16 36.24
C HIS A 59 1.47 -5.24 35.27
N THR A 60 0.78 -4.86 34.19
CA THR A 60 0.77 -5.65 32.97
C THR A 60 1.96 -5.18 32.13
N PRO A 61 2.93 -6.06 31.80
CA PRO A 61 4.01 -5.67 30.93
C PRO A 61 3.41 -5.30 29.58
N SER A 62 3.66 -4.06 29.17
CA SER A 62 3.24 -3.47 27.90
C SER A 62 3.80 -4.27 26.72
N HIS A 63 3.09 -5.32 26.32
CA HIS A 63 3.26 -5.99 25.01
C HIS A 63 2.66 -5.17 23.86
N HIS A 64 1.99 -4.05 24.16
CA HIS A 64 1.54 -3.05 23.19
C HIS A 64 2.70 -2.32 22.49
N SER A 65 3.92 -2.48 22.98
CA SER A 65 5.14 -1.92 22.39
C SER A 65 5.70 -2.70 21.21
N LYS A 66 5.29 -3.97 20.99
CA LYS A 66 5.87 -4.85 19.96
C LYS A 66 5.01 -5.01 18.70
N ILE A 67 3.71 -4.68 18.75
CA ILE A 67 2.83 -4.63 17.57
C ILE A 67 2.97 -3.28 16.84
N ARG A 68 3.31 -2.21 17.58
CA ARG A 68 3.52 -0.84 17.09
C ARG A 68 4.64 -0.67 16.03
N PRO A 69 5.81 -1.34 16.13
CA PRO A 69 6.89 -1.16 15.15
C PRO A 69 6.51 -1.65 13.75
N TRP A 70 5.69 -2.71 13.67
CA TRP A 70 5.27 -3.31 12.40
C TRP A 70 4.17 -2.51 11.71
N THR A 71 3.36 -1.76 12.46
CA THR A 71 2.45 -0.77 11.89
C THR A 71 3.23 0.47 11.46
N GLU A 72 4.16 0.97 12.29
CA GLU A 72 4.97 2.15 11.99
C GLU A 72 5.86 1.97 10.74
N GLU A 73 6.54 0.83 10.59
CA GLU A 73 7.38 0.55 9.41
C GLU A 73 6.54 0.45 8.13
N ARG A 74 5.34 -0.16 8.21
CA ARG A 74 4.41 -0.24 7.07
C ARG A 74 3.89 1.14 6.67
N ASP A 75 3.53 1.96 7.65
CA ASP A 75 3.02 3.31 7.42
C ASP A 75 4.11 4.21 6.83
N GLU A 76 5.37 4.05 7.26
CA GLU A 76 6.50 4.78 6.71
C GLU A 76 6.80 4.38 5.26
N LEU A 77 6.82 3.07 4.95
CA LEU A 77 6.96 2.58 3.57
C LEU A 77 5.82 3.07 2.67
N PHE A 78 4.60 3.09 3.18
CA PHE A 78 3.45 3.63 2.45
C PHE A 78 3.65 5.12 2.16
N ARG A 79 3.99 5.90 3.19
CA ARG A 79 4.21 7.36 3.08
C ARG A 79 5.34 7.69 2.10
N GLN A 80 6.45 6.94 2.12
CA GLN A 80 7.53 7.08 1.16
C GLN A 80 7.07 6.76 -0.27
N SER A 81 6.33 5.65 -0.45
CA SER A 81 5.80 5.28 -1.76
C SER A 81 4.79 6.29 -2.30
N LEU A 82 4.00 6.92 -1.42
CA LEU A 82 3.07 7.98 -1.76
C LEU A 82 3.79 9.28 -2.15
N SER A 83 4.85 9.65 -1.42
CA SER A 83 5.69 10.80 -1.79
C SER A 83 6.27 10.62 -3.18
N ARG A 84 6.85 9.46 -3.45
CA ARG A 84 7.40 9.13 -4.77
C ARG A 84 6.33 9.14 -5.86
N LEU A 85 5.15 8.55 -5.60
CA LEU A 85 4.05 8.58 -6.57
C LEU A 85 3.62 10.02 -6.87
N LYS A 86 3.51 10.87 -5.84
CA LYS A 86 3.15 12.28 -6.01
C LYS A 86 4.16 13.01 -6.89
N GLU A 87 5.46 12.80 -6.67
CA GLU A 87 6.52 13.37 -7.51
C GLU A 87 6.40 12.92 -8.96
N GLN A 88 6.18 11.62 -9.20
CA GLN A 88 6.00 11.07 -10.55
C GLN A 88 4.74 11.63 -11.23
N VAL A 89 3.64 11.83 -10.50
CA VAL A 89 2.42 12.46 -11.03
C VAL A 89 2.68 13.93 -11.40
N VAL A 90 3.43 14.68 -10.58
CA VAL A 90 3.80 16.06 -10.90
C VAL A 90 4.67 16.09 -12.16
N LYS A 91 5.67 15.21 -12.27
CA LYS A 91 6.50 15.06 -13.48
C LYS A 91 5.63 14.77 -14.72
N ALA A 92 4.74 13.79 -14.63
CA ALA A 92 3.83 13.43 -15.72
C ALA A 92 2.95 14.61 -16.16
N ASN A 93 2.41 15.36 -15.21
CA ASN A 93 1.57 16.53 -15.50
C ASN A 93 2.34 17.61 -16.28
N THR A 94 3.61 17.87 -15.93
CA THR A 94 4.44 18.83 -16.66
C THR A 94 4.63 18.40 -18.12
N LEU A 95 4.99 17.13 -18.35
CA LEU A 95 5.20 16.58 -19.68
C LEU A 95 3.91 16.58 -20.51
N VAL A 96 2.78 16.22 -19.90
CA VAL A 96 1.47 16.24 -20.57
C VAL A 96 1.06 17.64 -20.98
N ARG A 97 1.30 18.66 -20.12
CA ARG A 97 1.01 20.05 -20.47
C ARG A 97 1.81 20.50 -21.68
N GLU A 98 3.10 20.18 -21.71
CA GLU A 98 3.97 20.52 -22.84
C GLU A 98 3.54 19.78 -24.13
N ALA A 99 3.25 18.48 -24.03
CA ALA A 99 2.83 17.68 -25.18
C ALA A 99 1.51 18.21 -25.77
N ASN A 100 0.54 18.56 -24.93
CA ASN A 100 -0.71 19.17 -25.36
C ASN A 100 -0.50 20.56 -25.96
N PHE A 101 0.42 21.36 -25.41
CA PHE A 101 0.78 22.65 -25.98
C PHE A 101 1.34 22.49 -27.40
N LEU A 102 2.37 21.67 -27.57
CA LEU A 102 3.00 21.41 -28.88
C LEU A 102 2.02 20.81 -29.88
N ALA A 103 1.18 19.85 -29.46
CA ALA A 103 0.16 19.26 -30.31
C ALA A 103 -0.84 20.33 -30.79
N LYS A 104 -1.28 21.22 -29.89
CA LYS A 104 -2.21 22.31 -30.22
C LYS A 104 -1.59 23.30 -31.21
N GLU A 105 -0.35 23.74 -30.97
CA GLU A 105 0.34 24.69 -31.84
C GLU A 105 0.52 24.13 -33.26
N MET A 106 0.92 22.85 -33.39
CA MET A 106 1.06 22.18 -34.68
C MET A 106 -0.26 21.65 -35.26
N ASN A 107 -1.41 22.08 -34.73
CA ASN A 107 -2.77 21.68 -35.12
C ASN A 107 -2.99 20.15 -35.19
N LYS A 108 -2.35 19.39 -34.30
CA LYS A 108 -2.51 17.94 -34.14
C LYS A 108 -3.66 17.64 -33.18
N LEU A 109 -4.60 16.80 -33.62
CA LEU A 109 -5.76 16.37 -32.81
C LEU A 109 -5.42 15.20 -31.88
N THR A 110 -4.43 15.40 -31.01
CA THR A 110 -4.00 14.43 -30.00
C THR A 110 -4.13 15.03 -28.61
N ASP A 111 -4.79 14.33 -27.71
CA ASP A 111 -4.98 14.73 -26.31
C ASP A 111 -4.23 13.77 -25.39
N TYR A 112 -3.38 14.33 -24.53
CA TYR A 112 -2.60 13.62 -23.53
C TYR A 112 -3.19 13.90 -22.14
N GLN A 113 -3.38 12.85 -21.34
CA GLN A 113 -3.90 12.97 -19.98
C GLN A 113 -3.15 12.04 -19.02
N VAL A 114 -2.86 12.50 -17.81
CA VAL A 114 -2.30 11.65 -16.76
C VAL A 114 -3.39 10.73 -16.20
N THR A 115 -3.07 9.46 -16.05
CA THR A 115 -3.89 8.45 -15.38
C THR A 115 -3.03 7.62 -14.42
N LEU A 116 -3.65 6.81 -13.58
CA LEU A 116 -2.97 5.83 -12.74
C LEU A 116 -3.28 4.42 -13.25
N GLN A 117 -2.26 3.57 -13.27
CA GLN A 117 -2.39 2.15 -13.61
C GLN A 117 -1.83 1.27 -12.50
N ILE A 118 -2.25 0.00 -12.47
CA ILE A 118 -1.70 -1.03 -11.58
C ILE A 118 -1.00 -2.08 -12.46
N PRO A 119 0.32 -1.98 -12.65
CA PRO A 119 1.07 -2.93 -13.48
C PRO A 119 1.04 -4.34 -12.88
N ALA A 120 1.07 -5.36 -13.74
CA ALA A 120 1.16 -6.75 -13.29
C ALA A 120 2.44 -7.01 -12.45
N ALA A 121 3.55 -6.35 -12.78
CA ALA A 121 4.81 -6.43 -12.01
C ALA A 121 4.63 -6.00 -10.54
N ASN A 122 3.63 -5.15 -10.27
CA ASN A 122 3.34 -4.62 -8.94
C ASN A 122 2.41 -5.52 -8.10
N LEU A 123 1.89 -6.62 -8.68
CA LEU A 123 0.92 -7.52 -8.06
C LEU A 123 1.51 -8.82 -7.50
N SER A 124 2.84 -8.93 -7.40
CA SER A 124 3.50 -10.12 -6.85
C SER A 124 3.12 -10.38 -5.39
N ALA A 125 2.78 -11.63 -5.06
CA ALA A 125 2.48 -12.08 -3.70
C ALA A 125 3.66 -11.90 -2.73
N ASN A 126 4.89 -11.83 -3.25
CA ASN A 126 6.12 -11.63 -2.49
C ASN A 126 6.48 -10.14 -2.29
N ARG A 127 5.62 -9.22 -2.73
CA ARG A 127 5.85 -7.79 -2.59
C ARG A 127 5.77 -7.36 -1.12
N LYS A 128 6.63 -6.41 -0.72
CA LYS A 128 6.54 -5.76 0.60
C LYS A 128 5.15 -5.16 0.81
N ARG A 129 4.42 -5.70 1.79
CA ARG A 129 3.10 -5.20 2.19
C ARG A 129 3.24 -3.76 2.68
N GLY A 130 2.35 -2.87 2.24
CA GLY A 130 2.34 -1.46 2.63
C GLY A 130 2.86 -0.49 1.56
N ALA A 131 3.44 -0.95 0.44
CA ALA A 131 3.80 -0.06 -0.67
C ALA A 131 2.64 0.14 -1.66
N ILE A 132 2.49 1.35 -2.20
CA ILE A 132 1.50 1.63 -3.26
C ILE A 132 1.80 0.84 -4.53
N VAL A 133 0.77 0.20 -5.08
CA VAL A 133 0.86 -0.63 -6.29
C VAL A 133 0.63 0.13 -7.59
N SER A 134 0.10 1.35 -7.49
CA SER A 134 -0.20 2.20 -8.63
C SER A 134 0.99 3.02 -9.07
N GLU A 135 1.07 3.27 -10.37
CA GLU A 135 2.03 4.19 -10.97
C GLU A 135 1.33 5.11 -11.99
N PRO A 136 1.89 6.28 -12.30
CA PRO A 136 1.33 7.17 -13.30
C PRO A 136 1.61 6.66 -14.72
N ALA A 137 0.62 6.81 -15.57
CA ALA A 137 0.69 6.52 -16.99
C ALA A 137 0.02 7.65 -17.78
N ILE A 138 0.28 7.69 -19.08
CA ILE A 138 -0.22 8.72 -19.98
C ILE A 138 -1.27 8.10 -20.88
N GLN A 139 -2.51 8.53 -20.73
CA GLN A 139 -3.56 8.24 -21.68
C GLN A 139 -3.41 9.15 -22.90
N VAL A 140 -3.37 8.55 -24.09
CA VAL A 140 -3.24 9.25 -25.37
C VAL A 140 -4.47 8.98 -26.21
N ARG A 141 -5.17 10.05 -26.61
CA ARG A 141 -6.40 9.99 -27.41
C ARG A 141 -6.21 10.72 -28.73
N TRP A 142 -6.40 10.00 -29.84
CA TRP A 142 -6.49 10.60 -31.17
C TRP A 142 -7.94 10.63 -31.63
N LYS A 143 -8.34 11.70 -32.32
CA LYS A 143 -9.69 11.76 -32.91
C LYS A 143 -9.91 10.58 -33.87
N GLY A 144 -10.90 9.75 -33.58
CA GLY A 144 -11.28 8.60 -34.42
C GLY A 144 -10.39 7.36 -34.29
N LYS A 145 -9.50 7.28 -33.29
CA LYS A 145 -8.72 6.07 -32.99
C LYS A 145 -8.90 5.63 -31.55
N GLU A 146 -8.44 4.41 -31.27
CA GLU A 146 -8.42 3.86 -29.92
C GLU A 146 -7.51 4.66 -28.99
N THR A 147 -7.89 4.69 -27.72
CA THR A 147 -7.10 5.29 -26.65
C THR A 147 -5.94 4.37 -26.27
N GLN A 148 -4.72 4.91 -26.20
CA GLN A 148 -3.55 4.15 -25.74
C GLN A 148 -3.11 4.60 -24.36
N VAL A 149 -2.45 3.70 -23.63
CA VAL A 149 -1.77 4.00 -22.37
C VAL A 149 -0.28 3.87 -22.58
N TRP A 150 0.46 4.94 -22.30
CA TRP A 150 1.91 5.04 -22.44
C TRP A 150 2.57 5.20 -21.07
N THR A 151 3.80 4.73 -20.96
CA THR A 151 4.66 5.07 -19.80
C THR A 151 5.06 6.54 -19.87
N ILE A 152 5.48 7.10 -18.72
CA ILE A 152 6.05 8.46 -18.68
C ILE A 152 7.26 8.55 -19.61
N ASP A 153 8.17 7.58 -19.55
CA ASP A 153 9.41 7.56 -20.36
C ASP A 153 9.10 7.58 -21.86
N LYS A 154 8.02 6.91 -22.30
CA LYS A 154 7.59 6.95 -23.69
C LYS A 154 7.15 8.35 -24.11
N LEU A 155 6.44 9.09 -23.25
CA LEU A 155 6.09 10.48 -23.52
C LEU A 155 7.33 11.39 -23.49
N GLU A 156 8.26 11.17 -22.56
CA GLU A 156 9.52 11.94 -22.50
C GLU A 156 10.32 11.82 -23.80
N ASN A 157 10.50 10.60 -24.28
CA ASN A 157 11.15 10.37 -25.57
C ASN A 157 10.36 11.01 -26.71
N LYS A 158 9.02 10.91 -26.69
CA LYS A 158 8.20 11.50 -27.74
C LYS A 158 8.29 13.03 -27.78
N LEU A 159 8.46 13.67 -26.63
CA LEU A 159 8.62 15.12 -26.53
C LEU A 159 9.90 15.61 -27.21
N VAL A 160 10.95 14.80 -27.30
CA VAL A 160 12.14 15.14 -28.10
C VAL A 160 11.72 15.33 -29.56
N ASP A 161 11.08 14.33 -30.16
CA ASP A 161 10.59 14.43 -31.55
C ASP A 161 9.63 15.61 -31.74
N MET A 162 8.73 15.84 -30.78
CA MET A 162 7.72 16.89 -30.88
C MET A 162 8.34 18.28 -30.82
N ARG A 163 9.38 18.48 -30.00
CA ARG A 163 10.12 19.74 -29.92
C ARG A 163 10.90 19.98 -31.22
N ASP A 164 11.51 18.95 -31.78
CA ASP A 164 12.26 19.04 -33.03
C ASP A 164 11.32 19.40 -34.18
N HIS A 165 10.23 18.66 -34.33
CA HIS A 165 9.22 18.94 -35.35
C HIS A 165 8.57 20.32 -35.18
N TYR A 166 8.38 20.79 -33.95
CA TYR A 166 7.84 22.12 -33.69
C TYR A 166 8.79 23.23 -34.12
N ARG A 167 10.11 23.08 -33.96
CA ARG A 167 11.09 24.05 -34.45
C ARG A 167 11.04 24.16 -35.97
N ASP A 168 11.11 23.01 -36.66
CA ASP A 168 11.04 22.97 -38.13
C ASP A 168 9.72 23.56 -38.66
N TRP A 169 8.60 23.21 -38.02
CA TRP A 169 7.28 23.72 -38.38
C TRP A 169 7.18 25.23 -38.18
N LYS A 170 7.76 25.75 -37.10
CA LYS A 170 7.71 27.17 -36.77
C LYS A 170 8.59 28.00 -37.71
N GLU A 171 9.79 27.54 -38.03
CA GLU A 171 10.69 28.19 -39.00
C GLU A 171 10.04 28.24 -40.39
N GLY A 172 9.45 27.14 -40.86
CA GLY A 172 8.75 27.13 -42.15
C GLY A 172 7.45 27.95 -42.19
N ALA A 173 6.82 28.18 -41.04
CA ALA A 173 5.62 29.03 -40.93
C ALA A 173 5.94 30.54 -40.92
N GLU A 174 7.17 30.93 -40.57
CA GLU A 174 7.62 32.34 -40.58
C GLU A 174 8.10 32.79 -41.98
N ASP A 175 8.43 31.85 -42.87
CA ASP A 175 8.85 32.11 -44.25
C ASP A 175 7.68 32.23 -45.27
N THR A 176 6.42 32.12 -44.83
CA THR A 176 5.22 32.20 -45.69
C THR A 176 4.33 33.37 -45.29
#